data_AF-A0A919TCN5-F1
#
_entry.id   AF-A0A919TCN5-F1
#
_cell.length_a   1.000
_cell.length_b   1.000
_cell.length_c   1.000
_cell.angle_alpha   90.00
_cell.angle_beta   90.00
_cell.angle_gamma   90.00
#
_symmetry.space_group_name_H-M   'P 1'
#
loop_
_entity.id
_entity.type
_entity.pdbx_description
1 polymer ?
#
loop_
_entity_poly.entity_id
_entity_poly.type
_entity_poly.pdbx_seq_one_letter_code
_entity_poly.pdbx_strand_id
1 'polypeptide(L)' 'MQRADELTVVHHDDTVSRFLDVTYTLSRDGLRLVTALGDERLIPSHEVLTTHARKAA' A
#
# COMPACT_ATOMS: atom_id res chain seq x y z
N MET A 1 3.98 8.85 7.17
CA MET A 1 3.90 7.38 7.15
C MET A 1 2.74 6.92 8.02
N GLN A 2 1.87 6.08 7.48
CA GLN A 2 0.71 5.48 8.15
C GLN A 2 0.97 3.98 8.34
N ARG A 3 0.48 3.39 9.43
CA ARG A 3 0.53 1.93 9.65
C ARG A 3 -0.82 1.30 9.33
N ALA A 4 -0.83 0.12 8.74
CA ALA A 4 -2.01 -0.71 8.53
C ALA A 4 -1.68 -2.19 8.80
N ASP A 5 -2.58 -2.90 9.48
CA ASP A 5 -2.47 -4.35 9.67
C ASP A 5 -2.75 -5.08 8.36
N GLU A 6 -3.64 -4.51 7.54
CA GLU A 6 -3.86 -4.94 6.15
C GLU A 6 -4.02 -3.71 5.25
N LEU A 7 -3.24 -3.66 4.17
CA LEU A 7 -3.36 -2.66 3.11
C LEU A 7 -3.74 -3.37 1.80
N THR A 8 -4.93 -3.06 1.30
CA THR A 8 -5.36 -3.48 -0.04
C THR A 8 -5.12 -2.33 -1.02
N VAL A 9 -4.43 -2.63 -2.12
CA VAL A 9 -4.16 -1.71 -3.22
C VAL A 9 -4.91 -2.21 -4.44
N VAL A 10 -5.81 -1.38 -4.96
CA VAL A 10 -6.50 -1.63 -6.23
C VAL A 10 -5.71 -0.89 -7.31
N HIS A 11 -5.37 -1.60 -8.37
CA HIS A 11 -4.60 -1.07 -9.48
C HIS A 11 -5.50 -0.64 -10.63
N HIS A 12 -4.98 0.20 -11.52
CA HIS A 12 -5.68 0.65 -12.73
C HIS A 12 -5.93 -0.47 -13.76
N ASP A 13 -5.23 -1.59 -13.67
CA ASP A 13 -5.42 -2.79 -14.49
C ASP A 13 -6.43 -3.79 -13.87
N ASP A 14 -7.21 -3.32 -12.90
CA ASP A 14 -8.16 -4.09 -12.09
C ASP A 14 -7.54 -5.20 -11.23
N THR A 15 -6.20 -5.27 -11.13
CA THR A 15 -5.55 -6.19 -10.20
C THR A 15 -5.62 -5.67 -8.77
N VAL A 16 -5.55 -6.58 -7.80
CA VAL A 16 -5.61 -6.25 -6.38
C VAL A 16 -4.42 -6.86 -5.66
N SER A 17 -3.64 -6.02 -4.99
CA SER A 17 -2.55 -6.45 -4.11
C SER A 17 -2.95 -6.28 -2.65
N ARG A 18 -2.61 -7.26 -1.81
CA ARG A 18 -2.83 -7.21 -0.37
C ARG A 18 -1.50 -7.31 0.37
N PHE A 19 -1.29 -6.44 1.34
CA PHE A 19 -0.10 -6.40 2.17
C PHE A 19 -0.50 -6.46 3.64
N LEU A 20 0.27 -7.17 4.46
CA LEU A 20 0.02 -7.33 5.88
C LEU A 20 1.12 -6.65 6.70
N ASP A 21 0.72 -6.07 7.84
CA ASP A 21 1.57 -5.32 8.77
C ASP A 21 2.57 -4.40 8.05
N VAL A 22 2.03 -3.37 7.40
CA VAL A 22 2.80 -2.45 6.59
C VAL A 22 2.77 -1.04 7.14
N THR A 23 3.88 -0.34 6.94
CA THR A 23 3.93 1.12 7.00
C THR A 23 3.95 1.67 5.59
N TYR A 24 3.05 2.58 5.26
CA TYR A 24 2.94 3.13 3.92
C TYR A 24 2.85 4.65 3.89
N THR A 25 3.21 5.24 2.76
CA THR A 25 2.98 6.65 2.43
C THR A 25 2.46 6.73 1.01
N LEU A 26 1.28 7.31 0.85
CA LEU A 26 0.77 7.69 -0.46
C LEU A 26 1.21 9.13 -0.75
N SER A 27 1.87 9.33 -1.88
CA SER A 27 2.40 10.62 -2.33
C SER A 27 2.13 10.82 -3.83
N ARG A 28 2.54 11.95 -4.41
CA ARG A 28 2.42 12.20 -5.86
C ARG A 28 3.24 11.21 -6.70
N ASP A 29 4.36 10.74 -6.15
CA ASP A 29 5.26 9.79 -6.82
C ASP A 29 4.70 8.36 -6.78
N GLY A 30 3.73 8.10 -5.91
CA GLY A 30 3.07 6.81 -5.76
C GLY A 30 2.94 6.37 -4.31
N LEU A 31 2.66 5.08 -4.17
CA LEU A 31 2.53 4.39 -2.90
C LEU A 31 3.86 3.74 -2.53
N ARG A 32 4.51 4.28 -1.51
CA ARG A 32 5.65 3.64 -0.85
C ARG A 32 5.14 2.79 0.29
N LEU A 33 5.53 1.52 0.34
CA LEU A 33 5.17 0.59 1.41
C LEU A 33 6.42 -0.12 1.94
N VAL A 34 6.43 -0.36 3.25
CA VAL A 34 7.47 -1.08 3.98
C VAL A 34 6.79 -2.17 4.78
N THR A 35 7.13 -3.43 4.53
CA THR A 35 6.58 -4.58 5.26
C THR A 35 7.22 -4.71 6.63
N ALA A 36 6.60 -5.48 7.53
CA ALA A 36 7.17 -5.82 8.84
C ALA A 36 8.53 -6.52 8.74
N LEU A 37 8.80 -7.22 7.62
CA LEU A 37 10.09 -7.86 7.35
C LEU A 37 11.16 -6.87 6.86
N GLY A 38 10.80 -5.61 6.66
CA GLY A 38 11.68 -4.56 6.17
C GLY A 38 11.74 -4.46 4.65
N ASP A 39 10.92 -5.21 3.91
CA ASP A 39 10.87 -5.11 2.45
C ASP A 39 10.21 -3.80 2.04
N GLU A 40 10.93 -3.02 1.25
CA GLU A 40 10.42 -1.78 0.68
C GLU A 40 9.94 -1.99 -0.75
N ARG A 41 8.76 -1.45 -1.06
CA ARG A 41 8.22 -1.43 -2.43
C ARG A 41 7.65 -0.05 -2.74
N LEU A 42 7.93 0.40 -3.96
CA LEU A 42 7.30 1.58 -4.56
C LEU A 42 6.34 1.11 -5.65
N ILE A 43 5.09 1.51 -5.55
CA ILE A 43 4.08 1.33 -6.60
C ILE A 43 3.82 2.72 -7.22
N PRO A 44 4.13 2.94 -8.50
CA PRO A 44 3.93 4.23 -9.17
C PRO A 44 2.50 4.76 -9.05
N SER A 45 2.35 6.08 -8.99
CA SER A 45 1.02 6.71 -8.82
C SER A 45 0.03 6.37 -9.94
N HIS A 46 0.50 6.15 -11.17
CA HIS A 46 -0.35 5.76 -12.30
C HIS A 46 -0.79 4.29 -12.28
N GLU A 47 -0.22 3.47 -11.40
CA GLU A 47 -0.67 2.09 -11.19
C GLU A 47 -1.73 2.03 -10.08
N VAL A 48 -1.69 2.94 -9.09
CA VAL A 48 -2.61 2.92 -7.94
C VAL A 48 -3.91 3.65 -8.26
N LEU A 49 -5.01 2.89 -8.34
CA LEU A 49 -6.35 3.46 -8.44
C LEU A 49 -6.88 3.90 -7.07
N THR A 50 -6.79 3.02 -6.06
CA THR A 50 -7.22 3.33 -4.69
C THR A 50 -6.55 2.42 -3.66
N THR A 51 -6.53 2.86 -2.40
CA THR A 51 -6.00 2.09 -1.28
C THR A 51 -7.02 1.97 -0.15
N HIS A 52 -7.19 0.77 0.37
CA HIS A 52 -7.99 0.50 1.56
C HIS A 52 -7.07 0.04 2.68
N ALA A 53 -6.95 0.86 3.73
CA ALA A 53 -6.17 0.53 4.92
C ALA A 53 -7.10 0.08 6.04
N ARG A 54 -6.83 -1.11 6.58
CA ARG A 54 -7.49 -1.64 7.77
C ARG A 54 -6.51 -1.63 8.93
N LYS A 55 -6.98 -1.11 10.06
CA LYS A 55 -6.34 -1.28 11.37
C LYS A 55 -7.20 -2.24 12.19
N ALA A 56 -6.60 -3.26 12.78
CA ALA A 56 -7.23 -4.02 13.85
C ALA A 56 -7.40 -3.08 15.06
N ALA A 57 -8.55 -3.22 15.73
CA ALA A 57 -8.89 -2.43 16.92
C ALA A 57 -8.18 -2.97 18.16
#